data_AF-A0A140DLH8-F1
#
_entry.id   AF-A0A140DLH8-F1
#
_cell.length_a   1.000
_cell.length_b   1.000
_cell.length_c   1.000
_cell.angle_alpha   90.00
_cell.angle_beta   90.00
_cell.angle_gamma   90.00
#
_symmetry.space_group_name_H-M   'P 1'
#
loop_
_entity.id
_entity.type
_entity.pdbx_description
1 polymer ?
#
loop_
_entity_poly.entity_id
_entity_poly.type
_entity_poly.pdbx_seq_one_letter_code
_entity_poly.pdbx_strand_id
1 'polypeptide(L)'
;FFEICRSPELACTVTLQPIQRFPLDAAIIFSDILVVPQALGMVVKMEPGEGPVFPDPLVTPDDIKKLNASVDVNIELKYVFDALTLTRHRLEGKVPLLGFSGAPWTLMGYMIEGKGFKTMSKAKKWLYQWPQQSHLLLKLLAEVIVNYLVGQAKAGAQALQLFDTSAEYLGPELFEKFALPYVVQIRKEVKARLGDASIPMIIFAKGAHYALSQL
;
A
#
# COMPACT_ATOMS: atom_id res chain seq x y z
N PHE A 1 -10.77 -3.48 14.02
CA PHE A 1 -10.24 -3.58 12.64
C PHE A 1 -8.76 -3.93 12.64
N PHE A 2 -7.84 -3.05 13.10
CA PHE A 2 -6.40 -3.37 13.09
C PHE A 2 -6.02 -4.61 13.92
N GLU A 3 -6.78 -4.94 14.96
CA GLU A 3 -6.64 -6.21 15.69
C GLU A 3 -6.80 -7.43 14.75
N ILE A 4 -7.78 -7.40 13.84
CA ILE A 4 -7.99 -8.44 12.84
C ILE A 4 -6.80 -8.47 11.87
N CYS A 5 -6.34 -7.31 11.40
CA CYS A 5 -5.18 -7.22 10.50
C CYS A 5 -3.89 -7.77 11.14
N ARG A 6 -3.74 -7.64 12.46
CA ARG A 6 -2.53 -8.05 13.21
C ARG A 6 -2.57 -9.49 13.71
N SER A 7 -3.70 -10.19 13.62
CA SER A 7 -3.81 -11.63 13.90
C SER A 7 -3.81 -12.42 12.58
N PRO A 8 -2.76 -13.21 12.30
CA PRO A 8 -2.72 -14.06 11.11
C PRO A 8 -3.95 -14.97 10.96
N GLU A 9 -4.43 -15.54 12.06
CA GLU A 9 -5.60 -16.43 12.09
C GLU A 9 -6.90 -15.70 11.75
N LEU A 10 -7.11 -14.52 12.31
CA LEU A 10 -8.29 -13.70 12.01
C LEU A 10 -8.25 -13.19 10.57
N ALA A 11 -7.11 -12.66 10.12
CA ALA A 11 -6.92 -12.23 8.73
C ALA A 11 -7.16 -13.38 7.73
N CYS A 12 -6.62 -14.56 8.01
CA CYS A 12 -6.87 -15.77 7.21
C CYS A 12 -8.36 -16.14 7.21
N THR A 13 -9.01 -16.14 8.38
CA THR A 13 -10.43 -16.50 8.50
C THR A 13 -11.28 -15.56 7.65
N VAL A 14 -11.07 -14.25 7.75
CA VAL A 14 -11.81 -13.25 6.96
C VAL A 14 -11.51 -13.39 5.46
N THR A 15 -10.25 -13.66 5.09
CA THR A 15 -9.87 -13.87 3.69
C THR A 15 -10.59 -15.06 3.05
N LEU A 16 -10.82 -16.13 3.79
CA LEU A 16 -11.44 -17.35 3.27
C LEU A 16 -12.97 -17.28 3.18
N GLN A 17 -13.62 -16.40 3.94
CA GLN A 17 -15.09 -16.32 3.98
C GLN A 17 -15.74 -16.16 2.58
N PRO A 18 -15.28 -15.25 1.69
CA PRO A 18 -15.84 -15.16 0.34
C PRO A 18 -15.59 -16.41 -0.51
N ILE A 19 -14.43 -17.04 -0.38
CA ILE A 19 -14.04 -18.25 -1.13
C ILE A 19 -14.85 -19.49 -0.70
N GLN A 20 -15.32 -19.52 0.55
CA GLN A 20 -16.19 -20.57 1.06
C GLN A 20 -17.64 -20.36 0.61
N ARG A 21 -18.07 -19.11 0.42
CA ARG A 21 -19.45 -18.77 0.09
C ARG A 21 -19.73 -18.70 -1.42
N PHE A 22 -18.75 -18.31 -2.21
CA PHE A 22 -18.90 -18.04 -3.63
C PHE A 22 -17.78 -18.71 -4.45
N PRO A 23 -18.05 -19.11 -5.71
CA PRO A 23 -17.04 -19.66 -6.60
C PRO A 23 -16.20 -18.54 -7.23
N LEU A 24 -15.47 -17.79 -6.39
CA LEU A 24 -14.54 -16.75 -6.85
C LEU A 24 -13.24 -17.39 -7.35
N ASP A 25 -12.59 -16.75 -8.32
CA ASP A 25 -11.36 -17.26 -8.96
C ASP A 25 -10.06 -16.80 -8.28
N ALA A 26 -10.15 -15.95 -7.27
CA ALA A 26 -8.99 -15.44 -6.52
C ALA A 26 -9.39 -14.99 -5.12
N ALA A 27 -8.47 -15.16 -4.17
CA ALA A 27 -8.53 -14.55 -2.84
C ALA A 27 -7.60 -13.34 -2.80
N ILE A 28 -7.93 -12.33 -2.02
CA ILE A 28 -7.02 -11.23 -1.67
C ILE A 28 -6.85 -11.22 -0.16
N ILE A 29 -5.61 -11.12 0.33
CA ILE A 29 -5.34 -11.14 1.76
C ILE A 29 -6.11 -10.02 2.46
N PHE A 30 -6.70 -10.31 3.61
CA PHE A 30 -7.29 -9.29 4.47
C PHE A 30 -6.17 -8.53 5.20
N SER A 31 -5.97 -7.27 4.82
CA SER A 31 -5.02 -6.34 5.43
C SER A 31 -5.50 -4.91 5.17
N ASP A 32 -4.66 -3.90 5.43
CA ASP A 32 -4.94 -2.50 5.14
C ASP A 32 -3.72 -1.81 4.49
N ILE A 33 -3.93 -0.83 3.61
CA ILE A 33 -2.82 -0.10 2.98
C ILE A 33 -2.03 0.75 3.98
N LEU A 34 -2.68 1.16 5.08
CA LEU A 34 -2.11 2.05 6.10
C LEU A 34 -1.15 1.35 7.05
N VAL A 35 -0.96 0.03 6.92
CA VAL A 35 0.10 -0.70 7.65
C VAL A 35 1.50 -0.19 7.28
N VAL A 36 1.69 0.33 6.06
CA VAL A 36 2.97 0.92 5.63
C VAL A 36 3.30 2.21 6.41
N PRO A 37 2.40 3.23 6.47
CA PRO A 37 2.56 4.35 7.39
C PRO A 37 2.74 3.93 8.86
N GLN A 38 2.02 2.89 9.33
CA GLN A 38 2.23 2.37 10.69
C GLN A 38 3.64 1.85 10.91
N ALA A 39 4.17 1.07 9.97
CA ALA A 39 5.55 0.56 10.03
C ALA A 39 6.58 1.69 10.01
N LEU A 40 6.29 2.79 9.30
CA LEU A 40 7.09 4.02 9.33
C LEU A 40 7.00 4.80 10.65
N GLY A 41 6.24 4.32 11.63
CA GLY A 41 6.14 4.92 12.97
C GLY A 41 4.94 5.85 13.17
N MET A 42 4.04 5.98 12.19
CA MET A 42 2.83 6.79 12.38
C MET A 42 1.73 6.01 13.11
N VAL A 43 1.01 6.69 14.00
CA VAL A 43 -0.17 6.12 14.67
C VAL A 43 -1.39 6.27 13.76
N VAL A 44 -2.15 5.18 13.58
CA VAL A 44 -3.44 5.19 12.87
C VAL A 44 -4.51 4.58 13.75
N LYS A 45 -5.61 5.32 13.95
CA LYS A 45 -6.79 4.89 14.69
C LYS A 45 -7.95 4.69 13.72
N MET A 46 -8.80 3.70 13.98
CA MET A 46 -10.05 3.53 13.25
C MET A 46 -11.18 4.11 14.10
N GLU A 47 -11.67 5.27 13.70
CA GLU A 47 -12.72 6.00 14.42
C GLU A 47 -14.10 5.67 13.82
N PRO A 48 -15.11 5.34 14.66
CA PRO A 48 -16.47 5.05 14.18
C PRO A 48 -17.05 6.19 13.35
N GLY A 49 -17.48 5.90 12.11
CA GLY A 49 -18.09 6.88 11.21
C GLY A 49 -17.11 7.81 10.48
N GLU A 50 -15.85 7.90 10.91
CA GLU A 50 -14.81 8.70 10.23
C GLU A 50 -13.82 7.84 9.43
N GLY A 51 -13.62 6.57 9.81
CA GLY A 51 -12.65 5.69 9.20
C GLY A 51 -11.24 5.90 9.78
N PRO A 52 -10.17 5.75 8.98
CA PRO A 52 -8.81 5.88 9.48
C PRO A 52 -8.45 7.33 9.78
N VAL A 53 -7.88 7.57 10.96
CA VAL A 53 -7.41 8.88 11.44
C VAL A 53 -5.98 8.76 11.95
N PHE A 54 -5.13 9.68 11.52
CA PHE A 54 -3.79 9.90 12.02
C PHE A 54 -3.85 11.06 13.02
N PRO A 55 -3.64 10.82 14.33
CA PRO A 55 -3.67 11.88 15.33
C PRO A 55 -2.62 12.97 15.07
N ASP A 56 -1.45 12.55 14.57
CA ASP A 56 -0.30 13.40 14.31
C ASP A 56 0.11 13.30 12.82
N PRO A 57 -0.64 13.94 11.90
CA PRO A 57 -0.31 13.91 10.48
C PRO A 57 0.94 14.74 10.16
N LEU A 58 1.51 14.53 8.98
CA LEU A 58 2.62 15.33 8.46
C LEU A 58 2.09 16.70 8.00
N VAL A 59 2.51 17.77 8.67
CA VAL A 59 2.03 19.14 8.38
C VAL A 59 3.05 19.91 7.56
N THR A 60 4.33 19.74 7.89
CA THR A 60 5.47 20.42 7.28
C THR A 60 6.52 19.42 6.78
N PRO A 61 7.38 19.78 5.83
CA PRO A 61 8.41 18.88 5.35
C PRO A 61 9.38 18.37 6.42
N ASP A 62 9.60 19.11 7.50
CA ASP A 62 10.45 18.66 8.62
C ASP A 62 9.85 17.45 9.34
N ASP A 63 8.54 17.24 9.27
CA ASP A 63 7.86 16.09 9.89
C ASP A 63 8.30 14.75 9.27
N ILE A 64 8.88 14.75 8.06
CA ILE A 64 9.46 13.53 7.45
C ILE A 64 10.52 12.92 8.38
N LYS A 65 11.25 13.75 9.16
CA LYS A 65 12.27 13.28 10.11
C LYS A 65 11.71 12.45 11.26
N LYS A 66 10.40 12.50 11.50
CA LYS A 66 9.71 11.69 12.52
C LYS A 66 9.50 10.24 12.06
N LEU A 67 9.62 9.97 10.75
CA LEU A 67 9.41 8.65 10.18
C LEU A 67 10.64 7.77 10.37
N ASN A 68 10.42 6.49 10.63
CA ASN A 68 11.47 5.48 10.65
C ASN A 68 11.89 5.09 9.23
N ALA A 69 12.80 5.88 8.63
CA ALA A 69 13.31 5.61 7.28
C ALA A 69 14.09 4.28 7.15
N SER A 70 14.56 3.73 8.28
CA SER A 70 15.31 2.46 8.37
C SER A 70 14.44 1.26 8.76
N VAL A 71 13.12 1.35 8.61
CA VAL A 71 12.21 0.28 8.99
C VAL A 71 12.51 -1.04 8.27
N ASP A 72 12.61 -2.13 9.03
CA ASP A 72 12.62 -3.49 8.48
C ASP A 72 11.19 -4.05 8.44
N VAL A 73 10.62 -4.11 7.25
CA VAL A 73 9.26 -4.64 7.03
C VAL A 73 9.14 -6.12 7.42
N ASN A 74 10.24 -6.90 7.43
CA ASN A 74 10.21 -8.31 7.85
C ASN A 74 9.99 -8.46 9.35
N ILE A 75 10.30 -7.42 10.12
CA ILE A 75 10.05 -7.37 11.56
C ILE A 75 8.70 -6.69 11.80
N GLU A 76 8.53 -5.44 11.35
CA GLU A 76 7.36 -4.62 11.68
C GLU A 76 6.06 -5.15 11.05
N LEU A 77 6.14 -5.75 9.85
CA LEU A 77 4.97 -6.25 9.12
C LEU A 77 4.95 -7.79 9.07
N LYS A 78 5.70 -8.47 9.96
CA LYS A 78 5.76 -9.94 10.03
C LYS A 78 4.37 -10.56 10.10
N TYR A 79 3.46 -9.96 10.85
CA TYR A 79 2.08 -10.45 11.00
C TYR A 79 1.33 -10.55 9.66
N VAL A 80 1.61 -9.66 8.69
CA VAL A 80 1.02 -9.74 7.34
C VAL A 80 1.59 -10.94 6.59
N PHE A 81 2.90 -11.16 6.70
CA PHE A 81 3.57 -12.28 6.04
C PHE A 81 3.10 -13.62 6.62
N ASP A 82 2.97 -13.71 7.94
CA ASP A 82 2.41 -14.87 8.60
C ASP A 82 0.95 -15.13 8.16
N ALA A 83 0.13 -14.07 8.02
CA ALA A 83 -1.23 -14.18 7.50
C ALA A 83 -1.27 -14.70 6.06
N LEU A 84 -0.39 -14.22 5.19
CA LEU A 84 -0.25 -14.69 3.81
C LEU A 84 0.15 -16.16 3.75
N THR A 85 1.16 -16.56 4.52
CA THR A 85 1.63 -17.96 4.57
C THR A 85 0.52 -18.88 5.08
N LEU A 86 -0.14 -18.53 6.19
CA LEU A 86 -1.24 -19.30 6.73
C LEU A 86 -2.39 -19.42 5.73
N THR A 87 -2.81 -18.30 5.13
CA THR A 87 -3.90 -18.27 4.14
C THR A 87 -3.54 -19.10 2.92
N ARG A 88 -2.29 -19.02 2.46
CA ARG A 88 -1.79 -19.79 1.32
C ARG A 88 -1.91 -21.28 1.57
N HIS A 89 -1.54 -21.76 2.76
CA HIS A 89 -1.71 -23.16 3.14
C HIS A 89 -3.19 -23.55 3.22
N ARG A 90 -4.03 -22.71 3.84
CA ARG A 90 -5.47 -22.98 4.04
C ARG A 90 -6.30 -22.93 2.75
N LEU A 91 -5.80 -22.25 1.71
CA LEU A 91 -6.42 -22.27 0.39
C LEU A 91 -6.22 -23.60 -0.33
N GLU A 92 -5.24 -24.43 0.06
CA GLU A 92 -4.99 -25.76 -0.51
C GLU A 92 -4.90 -25.76 -2.04
N GLY A 93 -4.40 -24.67 -2.62
CA GLY A 93 -4.28 -24.51 -4.07
C GLY A 93 -5.59 -24.25 -4.82
N LYS A 94 -6.73 -24.07 -4.12
CA LYS A 94 -8.05 -23.87 -4.73
C LYS A 94 -8.09 -22.66 -5.67
N VAL A 95 -7.50 -21.54 -5.26
CA VAL A 95 -7.41 -20.28 -6.03
C VAL A 95 -6.12 -19.53 -5.70
N PRO A 96 -5.63 -18.64 -6.58
CA PRO A 96 -4.53 -17.75 -6.26
C PRO A 96 -4.84 -16.78 -5.11
N LEU A 97 -3.78 -16.43 -4.37
CA LEU A 97 -3.82 -15.45 -3.29
C LEU A 97 -3.10 -14.17 -3.71
N LEU A 98 -3.80 -13.04 -3.67
CA LEU A 98 -3.26 -11.72 -3.96
C LEU A 98 -2.74 -11.07 -2.68
N GLY A 99 -1.51 -10.57 -2.75
CA GLY A 99 -0.99 -9.57 -1.84
C GLY A 99 -1.25 -8.16 -2.37
N PHE A 100 -1.12 -7.13 -1.53
CA PHE A 100 -1.33 -5.75 -1.98
C PHE A 100 -0.62 -4.68 -1.15
N SER A 101 -0.53 -3.49 -1.71
CA SER A 101 -0.11 -2.27 -1.01
C SER A 101 -0.85 -1.04 -1.57
N GLY A 102 -0.89 0.05 -0.79
CA GLY A 102 -1.21 1.37 -1.33
C GLY A 102 -0.04 1.92 -2.16
N ALA A 103 -0.35 2.71 -3.18
CA ALA A 103 0.64 3.45 -3.96
C ALA A 103 1.22 4.63 -3.16
N PRO A 104 2.46 5.08 -3.46
CA PRO A 104 3.11 6.18 -2.74
C PRO A 104 2.27 7.46 -2.64
N TRP A 105 1.64 7.90 -3.75
CA TRP A 105 0.80 9.09 -3.75
C TRP A 105 -0.40 8.96 -2.81
N THR A 106 -1.12 7.84 -2.92
CA THR A 106 -2.25 7.54 -2.03
C THR A 106 -1.82 7.52 -0.56
N LEU A 107 -0.71 6.86 -0.22
CA LEU A 107 -0.23 6.78 1.17
C LEU A 107 0.24 8.14 1.68
N MET A 108 1.01 8.89 0.89
CA MET A 108 1.39 10.28 1.20
C MET A 108 0.15 11.14 1.48
N GLY A 109 -0.91 10.95 0.69
CA GLY A 109 -2.22 11.54 0.90
C GLY A 109 -2.75 11.35 2.32
N TYR A 110 -2.87 10.10 2.76
CA TYR A 110 -3.34 9.79 4.11
C TYR A 110 -2.43 10.37 5.20
N MET A 111 -1.12 10.26 5.03
CA MET A 111 -0.13 10.74 6.00
C MET A 111 -0.19 12.26 6.22
N ILE A 112 -0.52 13.03 5.17
CA ILE A 112 -0.60 14.50 5.22
C ILE A 112 -2.02 15.00 5.54
N GLU A 113 -3.04 14.40 4.94
CA GLU A 113 -4.43 14.82 5.18
C GLU A 113 -4.87 14.50 6.61
N GLY A 114 -4.36 13.38 7.13
CA GLY A 114 -4.59 12.88 8.48
C GLY A 114 -5.86 12.06 8.65
N LYS A 115 -6.67 11.94 7.60
CA LYS A 115 -7.87 11.08 7.53
C LYS A 115 -8.34 10.95 6.08
N GLY A 116 -9.48 10.29 5.87
CA GLY A 116 -10.15 10.27 4.57
C GLY A 116 -10.37 11.68 4.01
N PHE A 117 -10.27 11.82 2.69
CA PHE A 117 -10.27 13.11 2.00
C PHE A 117 -11.25 13.13 0.82
N LYS A 118 -11.64 14.34 0.41
CA LYS A 118 -12.46 14.60 -0.79
C LYS A 118 -11.75 15.43 -1.86
N THR A 119 -10.64 16.09 -1.52
CA THR A 119 -9.94 17.03 -2.42
C THR A 119 -8.42 16.86 -2.44
N MET A 120 -7.84 16.24 -1.41
CA MET A 120 -6.39 16.16 -1.17
C MET A 120 -5.68 17.52 -1.16
N SER A 121 -6.34 18.57 -0.68
CA SER A 121 -5.81 19.95 -0.76
C SER A 121 -4.50 20.14 -0.01
N LYS A 122 -4.29 19.49 1.14
CA LYS A 122 -3.03 19.59 1.90
C LYS A 122 -1.92 18.83 1.20
N ALA A 123 -2.19 17.60 0.74
CA ALA A 123 -1.21 16.79 0.01
C ALA A 123 -0.81 17.45 -1.32
N LYS A 124 -1.76 18.05 -2.05
CA LYS A 124 -1.47 18.80 -3.27
C LYS A 124 -0.66 20.07 -2.99
N LYS A 125 -0.94 20.78 -1.88
CA LYS A 125 -0.12 21.93 -1.45
C LYS A 125 1.36 21.54 -1.31
N TRP A 126 1.66 20.34 -0.80
CA TRP A 126 3.03 19.85 -0.73
C TRP A 126 3.68 19.71 -2.10
N LEU A 127 2.97 19.16 -3.08
CA LEU A 127 3.49 19.00 -4.45
C LEU A 127 3.91 20.34 -5.08
N TYR A 128 3.16 21.41 -4.80
CA TYR A 128 3.44 22.75 -5.33
C TYR A 128 4.46 23.54 -4.51
N GLN A 129 4.35 23.53 -3.17
CA GLN A 129 5.19 24.36 -2.30
C GLN A 129 6.53 23.71 -1.97
N TRP A 130 6.56 22.38 -1.88
CA TRP A 130 7.71 21.59 -1.44
C TRP A 130 7.93 20.37 -2.34
N PRO A 131 8.18 20.57 -3.65
CA PRO A 131 8.28 19.47 -4.61
C PRO A 131 9.44 18.52 -4.28
N GLN A 132 10.58 19.03 -3.81
CA GLN A 132 11.75 18.21 -3.47
C GLN A 132 11.46 17.30 -2.28
N GLN A 133 10.80 17.82 -1.25
CA GLN A 133 10.45 17.06 -0.05
C GLN A 133 9.28 16.10 -0.31
N SER A 134 8.37 16.47 -1.22
CA SER A 134 7.36 15.54 -1.72
C SER A 134 8.03 14.33 -2.40
N HIS A 135 9.02 14.57 -3.26
CA HIS A 135 9.78 13.49 -3.88
C HIS A 135 10.56 12.64 -2.87
N LEU A 136 11.08 13.25 -1.79
CA LEU A 136 11.75 12.52 -0.71
C LEU A 136 10.78 11.55 -0.02
N LEU A 137 9.59 12.01 0.35
CA LEU A 137 8.58 11.18 1.00
C LEU A 137 8.05 10.08 0.07
N LEU A 138 7.75 10.40 -1.18
CA LEU A 138 7.29 9.44 -2.19
C LEU A 138 8.33 8.36 -2.47
N LYS A 139 9.61 8.74 -2.52
CA LYS A 139 10.73 7.81 -2.68
C LYS A 139 10.86 6.87 -1.48
N LEU A 140 10.81 7.41 -0.25
CA LEU A 140 10.82 6.61 0.97
C LEU A 140 9.67 5.58 0.97
N LEU A 141 8.45 6.02 0.64
CA LEU A 141 7.30 5.13 0.55
C LEU A 141 7.51 4.05 -0.52
N ALA A 142 8.02 4.41 -1.71
CA ALA A 142 8.30 3.45 -2.76
C ALA A 142 9.30 2.36 -2.30
N GLU A 143 10.38 2.74 -1.62
CA GLU A 143 11.39 1.81 -1.09
C GLU A 143 10.79 0.83 -0.07
N VAL A 144 9.97 1.32 0.87
CA VAL A 144 9.26 0.48 1.85
C VAL A 144 8.26 -0.44 1.16
N ILE A 145 7.49 0.06 0.19
CA ILE A 145 6.52 -0.72 -0.58
C ILE A 145 7.21 -1.83 -1.37
N VAL A 146 8.37 -1.57 -1.99
CA VAL A 146 9.15 -2.61 -2.68
C VAL A 146 9.53 -3.72 -1.72
N ASN A 147 10.09 -3.39 -0.56
CA ASN A 147 10.45 -4.38 0.45
C ASN A 147 9.23 -5.19 0.90
N TYR A 148 8.12 -4.50 1.15
CA TYR A 148 6.87 -5.09 1.62
C TYR A 148 6.27 -6.05 0.58
N LEU A 149 6.15 -5.64 -0.68
CA LEU A 149 5.60 -6.46 -1.76
C LEU A 149 6.48 -7.68 -2.08
N VAL A 150 7.82 -7.53 -2.02
CA VAL A 150 8.75 -8.68 -2.13
C VAL A 150 8.54 -9.65 -0.96
N GLY A 151 8.38 -9.15 0.26
CA GLY A 151 8.05 -9.96 1.43
C GLY A 151 6.74 -10.73 1.25
N GLN A 152 5.70 -10.07 0.73
CA GLN A 152 4.41 -10.72 0.45
C GLN A 152 4.52 -11.84 -0.59
N ALA A 153 5.26 -11.61 -1.68
CA ALA A 153 5.52 -12.65 -2.69
C ALA A 153 6.22 -13.87 -2.08
N LYS A 154 7.28 -13.63 -1.28
CA LYS A 154 8.00 -14.69 -0.56
C LYS A 154 7.13 -15.42 0.45
N ALA A 155 6.17 -14.72 1.07
CA ALA A 155 5.23 -15.28 2.03
C ALA A 155 4.08 -16.09 1.40
N GLY A 156 3.99 -16.15 0.05
CA GLY A 156 3.04 -16.99 -0.66
C GLY A 156 1.99 -16.27 -1.49
N ALA A 157 2.06 -14.94 -1.61
CA ALA A 157 1.26 -14.22 -2.60
C ALA A 157 1.64 -14.67 -4.02
N GLN A 158 0.65 -14.89 -4.88
CA GLN A 158 0.82 -15.31 -6.28
C GLN A 158 0.53 -14.21 -7.30
N ALA A 159 0.00 -13.08 -6.84
CA ALA A 159 -0.07 -11.84 -7.59
C ALA A 159 -0.03 -10.67 -6.59
N LEU A 160 0.39 -9.50 -7.05
CA LEU A 160 0.53 -8.30 -6.22
C LEU A 160 -0.27 -7.15 -6.82
N GLN A 161 -1.11 -6.51 -6.02
CA GLN A 161 -1.88 -5.34 -6.46
C GLN A 161 -1.40 -4.07 -5.77
N LEU A 162 -1.11 -3.03 -6.56
CA LEU A 162 -0.83 -1.69 -6.09
C LEU A 162 -2.08 -0.83 -6.27
N PHE A 163 -2.60 -0.30 -5.16
CA PHE A 163 -3.79 0.55 -5.15
C PHE A 163 -3.39 2.03 -5.11
N ASP A 164 -3.55 2.73 -6.22
CA ASP A 164 -3.56 4.19 -6.26
C ASP A 164 -5.00 4.70 -6.28
N THR A 165 -5.65 4.62 -5.13
CA THR A 165 -7.06 5.02 -4.97
C THR A 165 -7.29 6.52 -5.07
N SER A 166 -6.21 7.30 -5.09
CA SER A 166 -6.21 8.75 -5.02
C SER A 166 -5.67 9.42 -6.29
N ALA A 167 -5.42 8.64 -7.34
CA ALA A 167 -4.90 9.15 -8.60
C ALA A 167 -5.83 10.19 -9.25
N GLU A 168 -7.15 10.06 -9.06
CA GLU A 168 -8.18 10.97 -9.57
C GLU A 168 -8.01 12.44 -9.14
N TYR A 169 -7.25 12.69 -8.06
CA TYR A 169 -7.01 14.03 -7.54
C TYR A 169 -5.84 14.76 -8.21
N LEU A 170 -5.09 14.06 -9.07
CA LEU A 170 -4.01 14.61 -9.88
C LEU A 170 -4.49 14.88 -11.31
N GLY A 171 -3.99 15.97 -11.89
CA GLY A 171 -4.02 16.14 -13.34
C GLY A 171 -2.85 15.39 -14.00
N PRO A 172 -2.82 15.28 -15.33
CA PRO A 172 -1.78 14.54 -16.07
C PRO A 172 -0.35 14.93 -15.67
N GLU A 173 -0.06 16.23 -15.61
CA GLU A 173 1.27 16.75 -15.29
C GLU A 173 1.74 16.34 -13.88
N LEU A 174 0.89 16.50 -12.86
CA LEU A 174 1.24 16.10 -11.50
C LEU A 174 1.34 14.58 -11.36
N PHE A 175 0.50 13.82 -12.07
CA PHE A 175 0.56 12.36 -12.06
C PHE A 175 1.88 11.87 -12.66
N GLU A 176 2.27 12.38 -13.82
CA GLU A 176 3.53 12.07 -14.48
C GLU A 176 4.74 12.43 -13.62
N LYS A 177 4.65 13.52 -12.85
CA LYS A 177 5.74 13.97 -11.99
C LYS A 177 5.81 13.24 -10.64
N PHE A 178 4.68 13.00 -9.98
CA PHE A 178 4.66 12.61 -8.56
C PHE A 178 4.05 11.22 -8.28
N ALA A 179 3.39 10.58 -9.24
CA ALA A 179 2.81 9.25 -9.04
C ALA A 179 3.50 8.21 -9.94
N LEU A 180 3.46 8.42 -11.26
CA LEU A 180 3.95 7.47 -12.25
C LEU A 180 5.40 7.00 -12.02
N PRO A 181 6.38 7.87 -11.71
CA PRO A 181 7.77 7.44 -11.58
C PRO A 181 7.94 6.41 -10.48
N TYR A 182 7.17 6.53 -9.41
CA TYR A 182 7.24 5.61 -8.26
C TYR A 182 6.48 4.32 -8.50
N VAL A 183 5.36 4.35 -9.24
CA VAL A 183 4.69 3.13 -9.71
C VAL A 183 5.64 2.31 -10.59
N VAL A 184 6.31 2.97 -11.54
CA VAL A 184 7.31 2.34 -12.41
C VAL A 184 8.51 1.81 -11.62
N GLN A 185 9.02 2.59 -10.65
CA GLN A 185 10.10 2.16 -9.76
C GLN A 185 9.71 0.88 -9.01
N ILE A 186 8.54 0.86 -8.36
CA ILE A 186 8.06 -0.29 -7.59
C ILE A 186 7.98 -1.54 -8.47
N ARG A 187 7.35 -1.44 -9.64
CA ARG A 187 7.26 -2.55 -10.60
C ARG A 187 8.64 -3.09 -10.98
N LYS A 188 9.55 -2.19 -11.35
CA LYS A 188 10.90 -2.56 -11.81
C LYS A 188 11.70 -3.24 -10.71
N GLU A 189 11.71 -2.67 -9.50
CA GLU A 189 12.49 -3.20 -8.38
C GLU A 189 11.92 -4.49 -7.82
N VAL A 190 10.59 -4.61 -7.66
CA VAL A 190 9.96 -5.86 -7.21
C VAL A 190 10.29 -6.99 -8.19
N LYS A 191 10.12 -6.75 -9.51
CA LYS A 191 10.48 -7.73 -10.54
C LYS A 191 11.96 -8.13 -10.47
N ALA A 192 12.86 -7.16 -10.35
CA ALA A 192 14.29 -7.42 -10.28
C ALA A 192 14.68 -8.25 -9.04
N ARG A 193 14.06 -7.97 -7.89
CA ARG A 193 14.35 -8.68 -6.62
C ARG A 193 13.76 -10.08 -6.55
N LEU A 194 12.68 -10.34 -7.27
CA LEU A 194 12.08 -11.68 -7.36
C LEU A 194 12.74 -12.55 -8.44
N GLY A 195 13.33 -11.96 -9.48
CA GLY A 195 13.98 -12.69 -10.56
C GLY A 195 13.03 -13.67 -11.23
N ASP A 196 13.43 -14.94 -11.32
CA ASP A 196 12.61 -16.03 -11.91
C ASP A 196 11.34 -16.33 -11.10
N ALA A 197 11.29 -15.94 -9.82
CA ALA A 197 10.11 -16.03 -8.97
C ALA A 197 9.16 -14.83 -9.15
N SER A 198 9.33 -14.01 -10.19
CA SER A 198 8.45 -12.88 -10.46
C SER A 198 7.01 -13.33 -10.69
N ILE A 199 6.09 -12.68 -9.99
CA ILE A 199 4.65 -12.90 -10.08
C ILE A 199 3.96 -11.70 -10.76
N PRO A 200 2.73 -11.87 -11.29
CA PRO A 200 1.98 -10.77 -11.89
C PRO A 200 1.79 -9.59 -10.93
N MET A 201 1.93 -8.39 -11.46
CA MET A 201 1.66 -7.14 -10.75
C MET A 201 0.52 -6.39 -11.43
N ILE A 202 -0.41 -5.88 -10.62
CA ILE A 202 -1.62 -5.18 -11.04
C ILE A 202 -1.56 -3.76 -10.48
N ILE A 203 -1.82 -2.76 -11.32
CA ILE A 203 -2.02 -1.38 -10.88
C ILE A 203 -3.49 -1.02 -11.00
N PHE A 204 -4.07 -0.55 -9.90
CA PHE A 204 -5.40 0.06 -9.89
C PHE A 204 -5.25 1.55 -9.58
N ALA A 205 -5.30 2.39 -10.61
CA ALA A 205 -5.24 3.84 -10.49
C ALA A 205 -6.63 4.45 -10.72
N LYS A 206 -7.35 4.74 -9.63
CA LYS A 206 -8.74 5.22 -9.71
C LYS A 206 -8.78 6.59 -10.39
N GLY A 207 -9.64 6.73 -11.40
CA GLY A 207 -9.87 7.99 -12.12
C GLY A 207 -8.70 8.48 -13.00
N ALA A 208 -7.60 7.74 -13.09
CA ALA A 208 -6.43 8.06 -13.90
C ALA A 208 -6.59 7.67 -15.39
N HIS A 209 -7.77 7.92 -15.96
CA HIS A 209 -8.09 7.59 -17.36
C HIS A 209 -7.10 8.22 -18.36
N TYR A 210 -6.56 9.39 -18.03
CA TYR A 210 -5.56 10.10 -18.82
C TYR A 210 -4.18 9.42 -18.85
N ALA A 211 -3.91 8.44 -17.99
CA ALA A 211 -2.61 7.79 -17.83
C ALA A 211 -2.58 6.32 -18.29
N LEU A 212 -3.67 5.80 -18.88
CA LEU A 212 -3.79 4.38 -19.23
C LEU A 212 -2.70 3.87 -20.18
N SER A 213 -2.20 4.71 -21.09
CA SER A 213 -1.13 4.32 -22.02
C SER A 213 0.26 4.26 -21.38
N GLN A 214 0.42 4.80 -20.17
CA GLN A 214 1.69 4.90 -19.44
C GLN A 214 1.84 3.86 -18.31
N LEU A 215 0.73 3.24 -17.88
CA LEU A 215 0.65 2.28 -16.78
C LEU A 215 0.76 0.83 -17.28
#